data_AF-A0A535LM35-F1
#
_entry.id   AF-A0A535LM35-F1
#
_cell.length_a   1.000
_cell.length_b   1.000
_cell.length_c   1.000
_cell.angle_alpha   90.00
_cell.angle_beta   90.00
_cell.angle_gamma   90.00
#
_symmetry.space_group_name_H-M   'P 1'
#
loop_
_entity.id
_entity.type
_entity.pdbx_description
1 polymer ?
#
loop_
_entity_poly.entity_id
_entity_poly.type
_entity_poly.pdbx_seq_one_letter_code
_entity_poly.pdbx_strand_id
1 'polypeptide(L)'
;MSREQRSRRGRVDLEKQMGQIERLRAEMSAKEPAQRTVTTRAVARIIDDVHLEGHMGKFTVEADEPFARGGTEKGASPLQFLMMATAF
;
A
#
# COMPACT_ATOMS: atom_id res chain seq x y z
N MET A 1 29.02 24.83 6.01
CA MET A 1 28.16 23.78 6.61
C MET A 1 27.49 23.04 5.46
N SER A 2 27.71 21.72 5.35
CA SER A 2 27.25 20.92 4.20
C SER A 2 25.73 20.87 4.13
N ARG A 3 25.21 20.66 2.92
CA ARG A 3 23.78 20.60 2.57
C ARG A 3 23.00 19.54 3.35
N GLU A 4 23.68 18.62 4.04
CA GLU A 4 23.12 17.47 4.76
C GLU A 4 22.44 17.81 6.09
N GLN A 5 22.64 19.01 6.64
CA GLN A 5 22.14 19.33 7.99
C GLN A 5 20.75 20.00 8.06
N ARG A 6 20.09 20.33 6.92
CA ARG A 6 18.91 21.21 6.94
C ARG A 6 17.51 20.58 7.08
N SER A 7 17.33 19.26 7.12
CA SER A 7 15.95 18.69 7.05
C SER A 7 15.59 17.58 8.07
N ARG A 8 16.32 17.35 9.17
CA ARG A 8 15.90 16.34 10.17
C ARG A 8 14.84 16.81 11.17
N ARG A 9 13.91 17.69 10.79
CA ARG A 9 12.81 18.13 11.68
C ARG A 9 11.58 17.22 11.68
N GLY A 10 11.49 16.25 10.78
CA GLY A 10 10.39 15.27 10.72
C GLY A 10 10.87 13.86 10.42
N ARG A 11 10.02 12.86 10.68
CA ARG A 11 10.25 11.44 10.31
C ARG A 11 10.21 11.22 8.79
N VAL A 12 9.83 12.23 8.02
CA VAL A 12 9.67 12.19 6.56
C VAL A 12 10.64 13.18 5.91
N ASP A 13 11.34 12.73 4.88
CA ASP A 13 12.14 13.56 3.98
C ASP A 13 11.22 14.24 2.95
N LEU A 14 10.85 15.48 3.23
CA LEU A 14 9.88 16.24 2.42
C LEU A 14 10.45 16.67 1.08
N GLU A 15 11.74 16.99 1.00
CA GLU A 15 12.39 17.37 -0.25
C GLU A 15 12.39 16.20 -1.23
N LYS A 16 12.77 15.01 -0.73
CA LYS A 16 12.69 13.78 -1.52
C LYS A 16 11.25 13.48 -1.96
N GLN A 17 10.29 13.60 -1.05
CA GLN A 17 8.88 13.31 -1.36
C GLN A 17 8.33 14.27 -2.42
N MET A 18 8.62 15.56 -2.31
CA MET A 18 8.21 16.56 -3.30
C MET A 18 8.82 16.26 -4.68
N GLY A 19 10.11 15.90 -4.73
CA GLY A 19 10.75 15.51 -5.97
C GLY A 19 10.09 14.31 -6.66
N GLN A 20 9.56 13.34 -5.89
CA GLN A 20 8.80 12.22 -6.48
C GLN A 20 7.42 12.67 -7.00
N ILE A 21 6.73 13.57 -6.29
CA ILE A 21 5.43 14.11 -6.70
C ILE A 21 5.57 14.89 -8.02
N GLU A 22 6.56 15.77 -8.11
CA GLU A 22 6.80 16.57 -9.32
C GLU A 22 7.14 15.69 -10.53
N ARG A 23 8.00 14.68 -10.33
CA ARG A 23 8.31 13.67 -11.36
C ARG A 23 7.04 12.96 -11.85
N LEU A 24 6.20 12.46 -10.93
CA LEU A 24 4.96 11.76 -11.29
C LEU A 24 3.98 12.68 -12.03
N ARG A 25 3.83 13.94 -11.59
CA ARG A 25 2.97 14.92 -12.26
C ARG A 25 3.44 15.18 -13.69
N ALA A 26 4.73 15.36 -13.90
CA ALA A 26 5.32 15.56 -15.23
C ALA A 26 5.11 14.32 -16.14
N GLU A 27 5.27 13.12 -15.59
CA GLU A 27 5.02 11.89 -16.34
C GLU A 27 3.54 11.77 -16.76
N MET A 28 2.61 12.09 -15.86
CA MET A 28 1.18 11.98 -16.12
C MET A 28 0.65 13.09 -17.03
N SER A 29 1.19 14.31 -16.94
CA SER A 29 0.79 15.41 -17.83
C SER A 29 1.20 15.18 -19.28
N ALA A 30 2.31 14.44 -19.50
CA ALA A 30 2.77 14.04 -20.83
C ALA A 30 1.90 12.96 -21.49
N LYS A 31 1.03 12.28 -20.74
CA LYS A 31 0.10 11.25 -21.26
C LYS A 31 -1.20 11.89 -21.76
N GLU A 32 -1.83 11.24 -22.73
CA GLU A 32 -3.19 11.57 -23.17
C GLU A 32 -4.18 11.46 -22.01
N PRO A 33 -5.25 12.27 -21.94
CA PRO A 33 -6.18 12.29 -20.81
C PRO A 33 -6.73 10.90 -20.42
N ALA A 34 -7.06 10.05 -21.40
CA ALA A 34 -7.56 8.70 -21.15
C ALA A 34 -6.54 7.77 -20.50
N GLN A 35 -5.24 8.07 -20.63
CA GLN A 35 -4.12 7.30 -20.07
C GLN A 35 -3.67 7.83 -18.70
N ARG A 36 -4.33 8.87 -18.17
CA ARG A 36 -4.01 9.45 -16.85
C ARG A 36 -4.65 8.71 -15.69
N THR A 37 -5.56 7.78 -15.97
CA THR A 37 -6.17 6.92 -14.95
C THR A 37 -5.20 5.82 -14.56
N VAL A 38 -4.94 5.66 -13.26
CA VAL A 38 -4.18 4.55 -12.70
C VAL A 38 -5.16 3.54 -12.10
N THR A 39 -5.04 2.27 -12.49
CA THR A 39 -5.81 1.18 -11.91
C THR A 39 -4.91 0.32 -11.04
N THR A 40 -5.17 0.29 -9.73
CA THR A 40 -4.56 -0.66 -8.81
C THR A 40 -5.45 -1.89 -8.72
N ARG A 41 -4.87 -3.09 -8.88
CA ARG A 41 -5.58 -4.36 -8.77
C ARG A 41 -4.92 -5.23 -7.72
N ALA A 42 -5.74 -5.87 -6.90
CA ALA A 42 -5.37 -6.97 -6.05
C ALA A 42 -6.18 -8.22 -6.44
N VAL A 43 -5.60 -9.40 -6.26
CA VAL A 43 -6.28 -10.69 -6.42
C VAL A 43 -6.07 -11.48 -5.15
N ALA A 44 -7.14 -12.03 -4.58
CA ALA A 44 -7.07 -12.91 -3.41
C ALA A 44 -7.57 -14.30 -3.78
N ARG A 45 -6.94 -15.33 -3.22
CA ARG A 45 -7.37 -16.72 -3.30
C ARG A 45 -7.47 -17.31 -1.91
N ILE A 46 -8.42 -18.22 -1.73
CA ILE A 46 -8.48 -19.08 -0.54
C ILE A 46 -7.40 -20.15 -0.70
N ILE A 47 -6.55 -20.30 0.31
CA ILE A 47 -5.56 -21.39 0.39
C ILE A 47 -6.16 -22.56 1.15
N ASP A 48 -6.79 -22.28 2.30
CA ASP A 48 -7.37 -23.28 3.19
C ASP A 48 -8.49 -22.65 4.03
N ASP A 49 -9.73 -23.11 3.87
CA ASP A 49 -10.93 -22.57 4.54
C ASP A 49 -11.04 -21.02 4.47
N VAL A 50 -10.77 -20.32 5.58
CA VAL A 50 -10.80 -18.86 5.69
C VAL A 50 -9.42 -18.19 5.59
N HIS A 51 -8.35 -18.98 5.39
CA HIS A 51 -7.00 -18.49 5.13
C HIS A 51 -6.84 -18.09 3.67
N LEU A 52 -6.53 -16.82 3.45
CA LEU A 52 -6.45 -16.15 2.16
C LEU A 52 -5.04 -15.66 1.89
N GLU A 53 -4.62 -15.73 0.63
CA GLU A 53 -3.43 -15.05 0.12
C GLU A 53 -3.85 -14.03 -0.94
N GLY A 54 -3.49 -12.77 -0.70
CA GLY A 54 -3.70 -11.64 -1.58
C GLY A 54 -2.39 -11.23 -2.26
N HIS A 55 -2.47 -10.96 -3.57
CA HIS A 55 -1.38 -10.39 -4.35
C HIS A 55 -1.77 -9.01 -4.86
N MET A 56 -0.96 -8.00 -4.56
CA MET A 56 -1.10 -6.63 -5.06
C MET A 56 0.24 -6.16 -5.65
N GLY A 57 0.34 -6.19 -6.98
CA GLY A 57 1.60 -5.93 -7.67
C GLY A 57 2.68 -6.92 -7.27
N LYS A 58 3.74 -6.44 -6.61
CA LYS A 58 4.85 -7.26 -6.11
C LYS A 58 4.71 -7.69 -4.64
N PHE A 59 3.61 -7.32 -4.00
CA PHE A 59 3.39 -7.56 -2.58
C PHE A 59 2.42 -8.72 -2.39
N THR A 60 2.76 -9.62 -1.48
CA THR A 60 1.88 -10.70 -1.01
C THR A 60 1.46 -10.39 0.42
N VAL A 61 0.18 -10.58 0.71
CA VAL A 61 -0.43 -10.41 2.03
C VAL A 61 -1.22 -11.67 2.37
N GLU A 62 -1.17 -12.10 3.62
CA GLU A 62 -2.01 -13.18 4.13
C GLU A 62 -3.09 -12.60 5.03
N ALA A 63 -4.32 -13.10 4.87
CA ALA A 63 -5.44 -12.79 5.74
C ALA A 63 -6.06 -14.08 6.28
N ASP A 64 -6.49 -14.07 7.53
CA ASP A 64 -7.12 -15.23 8.18
C ASP A 64 -8.06 -14.72 9.28
N GLU A 65 -8.90 -15.60 9.81
CA GLU A 65 -9.80 -15.26 10.91
C GLU A 65 -9.26 -15.73 12.28
N PRO A 66 -9.67 -15.08 13.39
CA PRO A 66 -9.45 -15.61 14.72
C PRO A 66 -10.11 -16.97 14.92
N PHE A 67 -9.61 -17.75 15.88
CA PHE A 67 -10.24 -19.03 16.24
C PHE A 67 -11.72 -18.88 16.59
N ALA A 68 -12.09 -17.78 17.26
CA ALA A 68 -13.48 -17.47 17.61
C ALA A 68 -14.42 -17.29 16.41
N ARG A 69 -13.87 -17.13 15.20
CA ARG A 69 -14.61 -17.03 13.93
C ARG A 69 -14.28 -18.18 12.96
N GLY A 70 -13.64 -19.24 13.45
CA GLY A 70 -13.35 -20.44 12.67
C GLY A 70 -12.05 -20.40 11.86
N GLY A 71 -11.21 -19.38 12.04
CA GLY A 71 -9.90 -19.33 11.37
C GLY A 71 -8.76 -19.92 12.18
N THR A 72 -7.54 -19.72 11.69
CA THR A 72 -6.32 -20.31 12.26
C THR A 72 -5.33 -19.31 12.85
N GLU A 73 -5.71 -18.04 12.94
CA GLU A 73 -4.87 -16.93 13.42
C GLU A 73 -3.52 -16.77 12.71
N LYS A 74 -3.40 -17.26 11.47
CA LYS A 74 -2.16 -17.14 10.67
C LYS A 74 -1.96 -15.75 10.07
N GLY A 75 -3.00 -14.93 10.05
CA GLY A 75 -2.99 -13.58 9.50
C GLY A 75 -4.01 -12.68 10.18
N ALA A 76 -3.91 -11.38 9.89
CA ALA A 76 -4.94 -10.43 10.30
C ALA A 76 -6.24 -10.70 9.52
N SER A 77 -7.39 -10.43 10.11
CA SER A 77 -8.65 -10.60 9.42
C SER A 77 -8.85 -9.61 8.28
N PRO A 78 -9.62 -9.97 7.25
CA PRO A 78 -9.98 -9.03 6.19
C PRO A 78 -10.56 -7.72 6.74
N LEU A 79 -11.35 -7.78 7.82
CA LEU A 79 -11.87 -6.58 8.49
C LEU A 79 -10.76 -5.76 9.16
N GLN A 80 -9.75 -6.39 9.76
CA GLN A 80 -8.60 -5.66 10.30
C GLN A 80 -7.79 -4.96 9.21
N PHE A 81 -7.66 -5.57 8.02
CA PHE A 81 -7.07 -4.90 6.86
C PHE A 81 -7.90 -3.70 6.41
N LEU A 82 -9.24 -3.81 6.39
CA LEU A 82 -10.12 -2.67 6.11
C LEU A 82 -9.93 -1.55 7.13
N MET A 83 -9.88 -1.87 8.43
CA MET A 83 -9.63 -0.87 9.48
C MET A 83 -8.26 -0.21 9.31
N MET A 84 -7.23 -0.99 9.01
CA MET A 84 -5.89 -0.46 8.74
C MET A 84 -5.88 0.50 7.54
N ALA A 85 -6.62 0.19 6.47
CA ALA A 85 -6.74 1.07 5.31
C ALA A 85 -7.37 2.43 5.64
N THR A 86 -8.26 2.50 6.64
CA THR A 86 -8.83 3.79 7.09
C THR A 86 -7.89 4.64 7.94
N ALA A 87 -6.82 4.05 8.49
CA ALA A 87 -5.88 4.74 9.37
C ALA A 87 -4.72 5.43 8.62
N PHE A 88 -4.45 5.03 7.38
CA PHE A 88 -3.45 5.61 6.48
C PHE A 88 -4.05 6.70 5.60
#